data_AF-W9XZW7-F1
#
_entry.id   AF-W9XZW7-F1
#
_cell.length_a   1.000
_cell.length_b   1.000
_cell.length_c   1.000
_cell.angle_alpha   90.00
_cell.angle_beta   90.00
_cell.angle_gamma   90.00
#
_symmetry.space_group_name_H-M   'P 1'
#
loop_
_entity.id
_entity.type
_entity.pdbx_description
1 polymer ?
#
loop_
_entity_poly.entity_id
_entity_poly.type
_entity_poly.pdbx_seq_one_letter_code
_entity_poly.pdbx_strand_id
1 'polypeptide(L)'
;MLEKSATVVRVVLVARMSISMFDLLVISRQGLMFLRVNSKAQLRVPVDRLLPLLPPVLHEGILASRYYAQGSSSLVIQADESRKQPANKETCFRKLTQLIVDEYKRAVPGETTADQKKKVEKLQHAENESRLKTKKLHASKKQSRSKGNMD
;
A
#
# COMPACT_ATOMS: atom_id res chain seq x y z
N MET A 1 12.50 -8.36 17.30
CA MET A 1 11.46 -7.78 16.41
C MET A 1 11.84 -7.83 14.91
N LEU A 2 12.73 -8.74 14.47
CA LEU A 2 13.17 -8.80 13.06
C LEU A 2 12.39 -9.79 12.17
N GLU A 3 11.51 -10.64 12.73
CA GLU A 3 10.86 -11.70 11.94
C GLU A 3 9.66 -11.24 11.10
N LYS A 4 9.03 -10.11 11.43
CA LYS A 4 7.84 -9.62 10.70
C LYS A 4 8.17 -9.04 9.32
N SER A 5 9.42 -8.63 9.09
CA SER A 5 9.84 -8.02 7.82
C SER A 5 10.07 -9.05 6.70
N ALA A 6 10.45 -10.29 7.03
CA ALA A 6 10.75 -11.32 6.04
C ALA A 6 9.47 -11.90 5.38
N THR A 7 8.38 -11.98 6.13
CA THR A 7 7.09 -12.50 5.63
C THR A 7 6.44 -11.54 4.64
N VAL A 8 6.51 -10.22 4.90
CA VAL A 8 5.97 -9.21 3.99
C VAL A 8 6.74 -9.24 2.66
N VAL A 9 8.08 -9.30 2.71
CA VAL A 9 8.91 -9.37 1.50
C VAL A 9 8.65 -10.65 0.70
N ARG A 10 8.42 -11.80 1.34
CA ARG A 10 8.02 -13.04 0.65
C ARG A 10 6.66 -12.92 -0.03
N VAL A 11 5.67 -12.29 0.61
CA VAL A 11 4.35 -12.04 -0.01
C VAL A 11 4.47 -11.05 -1.18
N VAL A 12 5.29 -10.00 -1.04
CA VAL A 12 5.57 -9.02 -2.11
C VAL A 12 6.28 -9.69 -3.29
N LEU A 13 7.29 -10.55 -3.04
CA LEU A 13 8.05 -11.21 -4.11
C LEU A 13 7.22 -12.27 -4.83
N VAL A 14 6.39 -13.03 -4.10
CA VAL A 14 5.43 -13.99 -4.69
C VAL A 14 4.38 -13.25 -5.52
N ALA A 15 3.84 -12.12 -5.03
CA ALA A 15 2.94 -11.28 -5.82
C ALA A 15 3.63 -10.66 -7.06
N ARG A 16 4.91 -10.26 -6.96
CA ARG A 16 5.69 -9.76 -8.09
C ARG A 16 5.98 -10.82 -9.15
N MET A 17 6.00 -12.10 -8.80
CA MET A 17 6.42 -13.18 -9.70
C MET A 17 5.27 -14.02 -10.26
N SER A 18 4.11 -14.07 -9.60
CA SER A 18 2.95 -14.84 -10.07
C SER A 18 1.96 -14.04 -10.92
N ILE A 19 1.99 -12.70 -10.88
CA ILE A 19 1.05 -11.84 -11.62
C ILE A 19 1.49 -11.59 -13.09
N SER A 20 2.71 -12.01 -13.49
CA SER A 20 3.32 -11.55 -14.74
C SER A 20 2.83 -12.22 -16.03
N MET A 21 2.00 -13.27 -16.01
CA MET A 21 1.53 -13.86 -17.28
C MET A 21 0.18 -14.58 -17.26
N PHE A 22 -0.21 -15.20 -16.14
CA PHE A 22 -1.46 -15.97 -16.07
C PHE A 22 -2.71 -15.09 -15.86
N ASP A 23 -2.63 -14.04 -15.05
CA ASP A 23 -3.79 -13.18 -14.77
C ASP A 23 -4.11 -12.20 -15.90
N LEU A 24 -3.09 -11.77 -16.66
CA LEU A 24 -3.31 -10.93 -17.85
C LEU A 24 -4.14 -11.68 -18.93
N LEU A 25 -4.03 -13.01 -18.99
CA LEU A 25 -4.81 -13.85 -19.88
C LEU A 25 -6.25 -14.08 -19.36
N VAL A 26 -6.44 -14.20 -18.05
CA VAL A 26 -7.78 -14.34 -17.42
C VAL A 26 -8.58 -13.04 -17.52
N ILE A 27 -7.92 -11.89 -17.33
CA ILE A 27 -8.55 -10.57 -17.52
C ILE A 27 -8.87 -10.31 -18.99
N SER A 28 -8.08 -10.84 -19.92
CA SER A 28 -8.34 -10.73 -21.38
C SER A 28 -9.49 -11.63 -21.86
N ARG A 29 -9.73 -12.78 -21.21
CA ARG A 29 -10.85 -13.70 -21.54
C ARG A 29 -12.20 -13.27 -20.98
N GLN A 30 -12.24 -12.47 -19.91
CA GLN A 30 -13.49 -11.91 -19.39
C GLN A 30 -13.74 -10.56 -20.08
N GLY A 31 -14.63 -10.52 -21.08
CA GLY A 31 -14.93 -9.37 -21.95
C GLY A 31 -15.43 -8.10 -21.25
N LEU A 32 -14.59 -7.47 -20.43
CA LEU A 32 -14.85 -6.21 -19.73
C LEU A 32 -14.40 -4.98 -20.55
N MET A 33 -13.79 -5.20 -21.71
CA MET A 33 -13.27 -4.14 -22.57
C MET A 33 -14.34 -3.61 -23.53
N PHE A 34 -14.93 -2.46 -23.21
CA PHE A 34 -15.77 -1.72 -24.17
C PHE A 34 -14.89 -0.90 -25.12
N LEU A 35 -14.67 -1.40 -26.33
CA LEU A 35 -13.87 -0.73 -27.36
C LEU A 35 -14.78 -0.01 -28.35
N ARG A 36 -14.83 1.33 -28.28
CA ARG A 36 -15.52 2.15 -29.30
C ARG A 36 -14.60 2.31 -30.52
N VAL A 37 -15.09 1.94 -31.70
CA VAL A 37 -14.35 1.92 -32.98
C VAL A 37 -14.15 3.34 -33.52
N ASN A 38 -13.27 4.13 -32.90
CA ASN A 38 -12.71 5.34 -33.51
C ASN A 38 -11.52 5.84 -32.69
N SER A 39 -10.29 5.42 -33.01
CA SER A 39 -8.98 5.82 -32.41
C SER A 39 -8.85 5.94 -30.87
N LYS A 40 -9.90 5.83 -30.08
CA LYS A 40 -9.95 6.03 -28.63
C LYS A 40 -10.20 4.68 -27.99
N ALA A 41 -9.29 4.25 -27.12
CA ALA A 41 -9.49 3.08 -26.29
C ALA A 41 -10.03 3.52 -24.93
N GLN A 42 -11.05 2.80 -24.45
CA GLN A 42 -11.56 2.94 -23.10
C GLN A 42 -11.49 1.57 -22.43
N LEU A 43 -10.83 1.52 -21.28
CA LEU A 43 -10.79 0.37 -20.41
C LEU A 43 -11.75 0.63 -19.25
N ARG A 44 -12.77 -0.22 -19.13
CA ARG A 44 -13.70 -0.20 -18.02
C ARG A 44 -13.55 -1.49 -17.22
N VAL A 45 -13.20 -1.38 -15.95
CA VAL A 45 -13.02 -2.53 -15.07
C VAL A 45 -13.97 -2.39 -13.87
N PRO A 46 -14.99 -3.23 -13.74
CA PRO A 46 -15.85 -3.26 -12.56
C PRO A 46 -15.01 -3.56 -11.32
N VAL A 47 -15.18 -2.74 -10.30
CA VAL A 47 -14.42 -2.88 -9.05
C VAL A 47 -14.75 -4.19 -8.34
N ASP A 48 -16.00 -4.64 -8.42
CA ASP A 48 -16.48 -5.92 -7.86
C ASP A 48 -15.65 -7.14 -8.29
N ARG A 49 -15.19 -7.17 -9.55
CA ARG A 49 -14.35 -8.26 -10.08
C ARG A 49 -12.86 -8.02 -9.84
N LEU A 50 -12.46 -6.77 -9.62
CA LEU A 50 -11.07 -6.38 -9.47
C LEU A 50 -10.58 -6.50 -8.02
N LEU A 51 -11.38 -6.06 -7.05
CA LEU A 51 -11.05 -6.14 -5.63
C LEU A 51 -10.68 -7.55 -5.15
N PRO A 52 -11.39 -8.65 -5.51
CA PRO A 52 -11.00 -9.98 -5.07
C PRO A 52 -9.65 -10.45 -5.64
N LEU A 53 -9.18 -9.86 -6.74
CA LEU A 53 -7.87 -10.15 -7.34
C LEU A 53 -6.75 -9.32 -6.70
N LEU A 54 -7.09 -8.27 -5.95
CA LEU A 54 -6.13 -7.35 -5.35
C LEU A 54 -6.05 -7.51 -3.83
N PRO A 55 -4.85 -7.32 -3.23
CA PRO A 55 -4.71 -7.26 -1.79
C PRO A 55 -5.63 -6.21 -1.14
N PRO A 56 -6.26 -6.50 0.02
CA PRO A 56 -7.19 -5.57 0.70
C PRO A 56 -6.58 -4.19 1.00
N VAL A 57 -5.26 -4.14 1.21
CA VAL A 57 -4.51 -2.89 1.45
C VAL A 57 -4.62 -1.89 0.30
N LEU A 58 -4.94 -2.35 -0.91
CA LEU A 58 -5.09 -1.48 -2.09
C LEU A 58 -6.53 -1.02 -2.32
N HIS A 59 -7.51 -1.64 -1.65
CA HIS A 59 -8.94 -1.40 -1.95
C HIS A 59 -9.30 0.07 -1.74
N GLU A 60 -8.93 0.63 -0.61
CA GLU A 60 -9.14 2.05 -0.27
C GLU A 60 -8.50 2.99 -1.30
N GLY A 61 -7.27 2.70 -1.69
CA GLY A 61 -6.51 3.52 -2.63
C GLY A 61 -7.06 3.51 -4.05
N ILE A 62 -7.54 2.36 -4.51
CA ILE A 62 -8.19 2.23 -5.81
C ILE A 62 -9.54 2.96 -5.82
N LEU A 63 -10.31 2.87 -4.72
CA LEU A 63 -11.59 3.56 -4.56
C LEU A 63 -11.43 5.09 -4.47
N ALA A 64 -10.35 5.57 -3.86
CA ALA A 64 -10.02 6.99 -3.76
C ALA A 64 -9.42 7.59 -5.06
N SER A 65 -9.12 6.76 -6.06
CA SER A 65 -8.43 7.19 -7.26
C SER A 65 -9.32 7.99 -8.22
N ARG A 66 -8.73 8.95 -8.94
CA ARG A 66 -9.39 9.80 -9.96
C ARG A 66 -10.06 9.03 -11.11
N TYR A 67 -9.67 7.79 -11.32
CA TYR A 67 -10.20 6.94 -12.40
C TYR A 67 -11.39 6.09 -11.94
N TYR A 68 -11.73 6.13 -10.64
CA TYR A 68 -12.90 5.47 -10.10
C TYR A 68 -14.15 6.28 -10.40
N ALA A 69 -15.07 5.67 -11.15
CA ALA A 69 -16.38 6.25 -11.41
C ALA A 69 -17.37 5.74 -10.35
N GLN A 70 -17.59 6.55 -9.31
CA GLN A 70 -18.46 6.23 -8.17
C GLN A 70 -19.88 5.85 -8.60
N GLY A 71 -20.46 6.56 -9.58
CA GLY A 71 -21.81 6.27 -10.09
C GLY A 71 -21.96 4.94 -10.82
N SER A 72 -20.87 4.23 -11.12
CA SER A 72 -20.92 2.96 -11.83
C SER A 72 -20.02 1.88 -11.24
N SER A 73 -19.46 2.14 -10.04
CA SER A 73 -18.55 1.26 -9.31
C SER A 73 -17.50 0.59 -10.22
N SER A 74 -16.95 1.36 -11.15
CA SER A 74 -16.04 0.89 -12.21
C SER A 74 -14.85 1.82 -12.33
N LEU A 75 -13.65 1.27 -12.52
CA LEU A 75 -12.49 2.03 -12.98
C LEU A 75 -12.63 2.30 -14.48
N VAL A 76 -12.50 3.56 -14.88
CA VAL A 76 -12.60 3.99 -16.27
C VAL A 76 -11.31 4.71 -16.65
N ILE A 77 -10.50 4.06 -17.49
CA ILE A 77 -9.25 4.61 -18.01
C ILE A 77 -9.40 4.81 -19.51
N GLN A 78 -9.01 5.97 -20.02
CA GLN A 78 -9.10 6.32 -21.43
C GLN A 78 -7.70 6.65 -21.97
N ALA A 79 -7.43 6.24 -23.20
CA ALA A 79 -6.23 6.66 -23.94
C ALA A 79 -6.56 6.89 -25.42
N ASP A 80 -6.07 8.00 -25.93
CA ASP A 80 -6.24 8.51 -27.30
C ASP A 80 -4.89 9.01 -27.89
N GLU A 81 -3.77 8.51 -27.36
CA GLU A 81 -2.41 8.99 -27.69
C GLU A 81 -1.97 8.66 -29.13
N SER A 82 -2.47 7.57 -29.72
CA SER A 82 -2.08 7.12 -31.06
C SER A 82 -3.27 7.03 -32.02
N ARG A 83 -3.01 7.13 -33.32
CA ARG A 83 -4.01 6.78 -34.35
C ARG A 83 -4.20 5.25 -34.47
N LYS A 84 -3.28 4.45 -33.91
CA LYS A 84 -3.32 2.98 -33.96
C LYS A 84 -4.05 2.39 -32.76
N GLN A 85 -5.11 1.64 -33.02
CA GLN A 85 -5.91 0.93 -32.01
C GLN A 85 -5.09 0.04 -31.05
N PRO A 86 -4.12 -0.79 -31.48
CA PRO A 86 -3.37 -1.66 -30.55
C PRO A 86 -2.49 -0.86 -29.59
N ALA A 87 -1.89 0.24 -30.04
CA ALA A 87 -1.06 1.10 -29.19
C ALA A 87 -1.88 1.75 -28.06
N ASN A 88 -3.12 2.14 -28.34
CA ASN A 88 -3.99 2.72 -27.31
C ASN A 88 -4.49 1.69 -26.30
N LYS A 89 -4.69 0.43 -26.73
CA LYS A 89 -4.99 -0.68 -25.81
C LYS A 89 -3.85 -0.87 -24.81
N GLU A 90 -2.62 -1.02 -25.30
CA GLU A 90 -1.44 -1.18 -24.46
C GLU A 90 -1.24 0.00 -23.51
N THR A 91 -1.46 1.22 -23.99
CA THR A 91 -1.38 2.44 -23.19
C THR A 91 -2.39 2.45 -22.05
N CYS A 92 -3.63 1.99 -22.27
CA CYS A 92 -4.63 1.88 -21.20
C CYS A 92 -4.18 0.88 -20.12
N PHE A 93 -3.66 -0.28 -20.53
CA PHE A 93 -3.13 -1.28 -19.60
C PHE A 93 -1.93 -0.74 -18.81
N ARG A 94 -1.01 -0.03 -19.48
CA ARG A 94 0.14 0.60 -18.83
C ARG A 94 -0.31 1.60 -17.75
N LYS A 95 -1.31 2.43 -18.03
CA LYS A 95 -1.89 3.38 -17.07
C LYS A 95 -2.55 2.68 -15.88
N LEU A 96 -3.27 1.58 -16.12
CA LEU A 96 -3.86 0.77 -15.05
C LEU A 96 -2.77 0.18 -14.16
N THR A 97 -1.75 -0.44 -14.74
CA THR A 97 -0.65 -1.04 -13.99
C THR A 97 0.11 0.00 -13.18
N GLN A 98 0.40 1.17 -13.74
CA GLN A 98 1.05 2.25 -13.01
C GLN A 98 0.23 2.70 -11.80
N LEU A 99 -1.07 2.89 -11.97
CA LEU A 99 -1.96 3.25 -10.87
C LEU A 99 -1.92 2.23 -9.73
N ILE A 100 -1.97 0.93 -10.06
CA ILE A 100 -1.90 -0.14 -9.05
C ILE A 100 -0.53 -0.13 -8.35
N VAL A 101 0.55 0.08 -9.10
CA VAL A 101 1.92 0.13 -8.56
C VAL A 101 2.13 1.35 -7.67
N ASP A 102 1.62 2.52 -8.06
CA ASP A 102 1.73 3.74 -7.27
C ASP A 102 0.91 3.63 -5.98
N GLU A 103 -0.30 3.07 -6.07
CA GLU A 103 -1.12 2.83 -4.89
C GLU A 103 -0.49 1.78 -3.97
N TYR A 104 0.11 0.74 -4.55
CA TYR A 104 0.86 -0.25 -3.80
C TYR A 104 2.05 0.36 -3.05
N LYS A 105 2.80 1.28 -3.68
CA LYS A 105 3.90 2.00 -3.02
C LYS A 105 3.43 2.91 -1.90
N ARG A 106 2.22 3.48 -2.01
CA ARG A 106 1.62 4.33 -0.98
C ARG A 106 1.06 3.53 0.18
N ALA A 107 0.32 2.46 -0.12
CA ALA A 107 -0.36 1.63 0.86
C ALA A 107 0.59 0.66 1.58
N VAL A 108 1.64 0.18 0.90
CA VAL A 108 2.71 -0.61 1.52
C VAL A 108 3.81 0.35 1.96
N PRO A 109 3.94 0.64 3.27
CA PRO A 109 5.10 1.35 3.80
C PRO A 109 6.35 0.49 3.61
N GLY A 110 6.99 0.62 2.45
CA GLY A 110 8.23 -0.05 2.07
C GLY A 110 9.44 0.80 2.43
N GLU A 111 10.15 0.34 3.47
CA GLU A 111 11.38 0.86 4.06
C GLU A 111 11.33 2.32 4.57
N THR A 112 11.17 2.45 5.89
CA THR A 112 11.49 3.68 6.65
C THR A 112 12.74 4.35 6.08
N THR A 113 12.54 5.51 5.45
CA THR A 113 13.59 6.41 4.99
C THR A 113 14.54 6.69 6.16
N ALA A 114 15.85 6.85 5.91
CA ALA A 114 16.87 7.01 6.95
C ALA A 114 16.55 8.10 8.00
N ASP A 115 15.78 9.11 7.60
CA ASP A 115 15.32 10.19 8.46
C ASP A 115 14.30 9.74 9.53
N GLN A 116 13.38 8.83 9.16
CA GLN A 116 12.40 8.25 10.08
C GLN A 116 13.05 7.27 11.06
N LYS A 117 14.09 6.53 10.64
CA LYS A 117 14.86 5.67 11.56
C LYS A 117 15.49 6.49 12.69
N LYS A 118 16.14 7.61 12.36
CA LYS A 118 16.71 8.53 13.35
C LYS A 118 15.65 9.10 14.30
N LYS A 119 14.43 9.38 13.80
CA LYS A 119 13.33 9.84 14.66
C LYS A 119 12.86 8.74 15.63
N VAL A 120 12.77 7.49 15.16
CA VAL A 120 12.39 6.35 16.01
C VAL A 120 13.46 6.06 17.07
N GLU A 121 14.75 6.11 16.72
CA GLU A 121 15.85 5.97 17.69
C GLU A 121 15.81 7.06 18.77
N LYS A 122 15.55 8.31 18.38
CA LYS A 122 15.39 9.42 19.33
C LYS A 122 14.20 9.20 20.28
N LEU A 123 13.07 8.71 19.77
CA LEU A 123 11.88 8.41 20.58
C LEU A 123 12.13 7.26 21.56
N GLN A 124 12.81 6.19 21.12
CA GLN A 124 13.19 5.07 22.00
C GLN A 124 14.15 5.51 23.11
N HIS A 125 15.12 6.37 22.77
CA HIS A 125 16.05 6.90 23.76
C HIS A 125 15.34 7.77 24.79
N ALA A 126 14.46 8.68 24.34
CA ALA A 126 13.67 9.54 25.21
C ALA A 126 12.73 8.74 26.13
N GLU A 127 12.10 7.68 25.62
CA GLU A 127 11.26 6.78 26.42
C GLU A 127 12.10 6.08 27.50
N ASN A 128 13.26 5.52 27.15
CA ASN A 128 14.13 4.84 28.10
C ASN A 128 14.64 5.79 29.20
N GLU A 129 15.04 7.01 28.83
CA GLU A 129 15.44 8.04 29.80
C GLU A 129 14.29 8.43 30.73
N SER A 130 13.09 8.63 30.19
CA SER A 130 11.91 8.95 30.99
C SER A 130 11.58 7.83 31.98
N ARG A 131 11.66 6.56 31.54
CA ARG A 131 11.48 5.38 32.39
C ARG A 131 12.52 5.30 33.49
N LEU A 132 13.80 5.56 33.17
CA LEU A 132 14.90 5.58 34.13
C LEU A 132 14.70 6.67 35.19
N LYS A 133 14.31 7.89 34.78
CA LYS A 133 14.01 9.00 35.69
C LYS A 133 12.85 8.66 36.61
N THR A 134 11.74 8.17 36.06
CA THR A 134 10.56 7.74 36.82
C THR A 134 10.89 6.63 37.80
N LYS A 135 11.68 5.62 37.41
CA LYS A 135 12.15 4.55 38.31
C LYS A 135 12.98 5.11 39.46
N LYS A 136 13.92 6.03 39.19
CA LYS A 136 14.75 6.67 40.22
C LYS A 136 13.93 7.50 41.19
N LEU A 137 12.97 8.29 40.69
CA LEU A 137 12.05 9.07 41.51
C LEU A 137 11.20 8.18 42.42
N HIS A 138 10.64 7.09 41.87
CA HIS A 138 9.88 6.14 42.68
C HIS A 138 10.75 5.39 43.69
N ALA A 139 11.98 5.04 43.36
CA ALA A 139 12.91 4.40 44.29
C ALA A 139 13.26 5.33 45.47
N SER A 140 13.64 6.58 45.18
CA SER A 140 13.94 7.59 46.21
C SER A 140 12.73 7.86 47.12
N LYS A 141 11.52 7.99 46.54
CA LYS A 141 10.27 8.12 47.29
C LYS A 141 9.94 6.90 48.16
N LYS A 142 10.32 5.69 47.75
CA LYS A 142 10.17 4.47 48.56
C LYS A 142 11.19 4.43 49.70
N GLN A 143 12.43 4.82 49.45
CA GLN A 143 13.50 4.85 50.46
C GLN A 143 13.24 5.90 51.54
N SER A 144 12.75 7.09 51.19
CA SER A 144 12.42 8.13 52.17
C SER A 144 11.31 7.69 53.14
N ARG A 145 10.34 6.89 52.68
CA ARG A 145 9.30 6.29 53.54
C ARG A 145 9.86 5.28 54.52
N SER A 146 10.84 4.48 54.11
CA SER A 146 11.39 3.41 54.95
C SER A 146 12.34 3.91 56.03
N LYS A 147 12.96 5.08 55.84
CA LYS A 147 13.98 5.62 56.76
C LYS A 147 13.42 6.35 57.98
N GLY A 148 12.12 6.64 57.98
CA GLY A 148 11.44 7.32 59.09
C GLY A 148 10.79 6.39 60.13
N ASN A 149 11.04 5.07 60.06
CA ASN A 149 10.42 4.06 60.94
C ASN A 149 11.47 3.24 61.73
N MET A 150 12.61 3.86 62.05
CA MET A 150 13.59 3.34 63.00
C MET A 150 13.76 4.37 64.13
N ASP A 151 12.83 4.34 65.08
CA ASP A 151 12.98 4.81 66.46
C ASP A 151 12.06 3.93 67.33
#